data_AF-H8IIR1-F1
#
_entry.id   AF-H8IIR1-F1
#
_cell.length_a   1.000
_cell.length_b   1.000
_cell.length_c   1.000
_cell.angle_alpha   90.00
_cell.angle_beta   90.00
_cell.angle_gamma   90.00
#
_symmetry.space_group_name_H-M   'P 1'
#
loop_
_entity.id
_entity.type
_entity.pdbx_description
1 polymer ?
#
loop_
_entity_poly.entity_id
_entity_poly.type
_entity_poly.pdbx_seq_one_letter_code
_entity_poly.pdbx_strand_id
1 'polypeptide(L)'
;MLPELLAPTDLVLPRHHGLFPTLDSELLPVLKGFGVSTIVLAGVSLNLAITHTAGHVTQAGFELVVPRDAVGGTPKDYAEQVLDNTIAVLGRLTTIDKLIGEWTSVRSDR
;
A
#
# COMPACT_ATOMS: atom_id res chain seq x y z
N MET A 1 10.45 9.51 8.54
CA MET A 1 9.17 9.98 7.97
C MET A 1 9.30 11.47 7.74
N LEU A 2 8.82 11.96 6.61
CA LEU A 2 8.71 13.39 6.37
C LEU A 2 7.56 13.93 7.24
N PRO A 3 7.75 14.99 8.05
CA PRO A 3 6.72 15.49 8.96
C PRO A 3 5.39 15.82 8.27
N GLU A 4 5.44 16.31 7.03
CA GLU A 4 4.27 16.63 6.21
C GLU A 4 3.40 15.42 5.83
N LEU A 5 3.89 14.20 6.03
CA LEU A 5 3.16 12.95 5.80
C LEU A 5 2.58 12.35 7.09
N LEU A 6 2.62 13.08 8.22
CA LEU A 6 2.11 12.60 9.51
C LEU A 6 1.00 13.50 10.04
N ALA A 7 -0.16 12.92 10.31
CA ALA A 7 -1.23 13.51 11.08
C ALA A 7 -1.18 13.04 12.56
N PRO A 8 -1.67 13.85 13.52
CA PRO A 8 -1.68 13.45 14.95
C PRO A 8 -2.48 12.18 15.24
N THR A 9 -3.40 11.81 14.35
CA THR A 9 -4.27 10.62 14.47
C THR A 9 -3.67 9.38 13.84
N ASP A 10 -2.51 9.47 13.19
CA ASP A 10 -1.91 8.35 12.50
C ASP A 10 -1.39 7.30 13.48
N LEU A 11 -1.68 6.04 13.19
CA LEU A 11 -1.07 4.92 13.87
C LEU A 11 0.30 4.62 13.26
N VAL A 12 1.37 4.90 14.01
CA VAL A 12 2.74 4.64 13.58
C VAL A 12 3.24 3.32 14.18
N LEU A 13 3.52 2.34 13.33
CA LEU A 13 4.20 1.09 13.71
C LEU A 13 5.67 1.16 13.30
N PRO A 14 6.58 1.57 14.19
CA PRO A 14 8.00 1.67 13.87
C PRO A 14 8.59 0.28 13.65
N ARG A 15 9.50 0.19 12.68
CA ARG A 15 10.39 -0.96 12.54
C ARG A 15 11.77 -0.61 13.07
N HIS A 16 12.25 -1.39 14.02
CA HIS A 16 13.62 -1.27 14.53
C HIS A 16 14.63 -2.06 13.69
N HIS A 17 14.17 -3.11 12.99
CA HIS A 17 14.96 -3.94 12.09
C HIS A 17 14.09 -4.48 10.95
N GLY A 18 14.72 -5.22 10.02
CA GLY A 18 14.05 -5.87 8.89
C GLY A 18 13.76 -4.94 7.72
N LEU A 19 13.61 -5.51 6.53
CA LEU A 19 13.37 -4.76 5.29
C LEU A 19 11.89 -4.56 4.98
N PHE A 20 11.03 -5.47 5.43
CA PHE A 20 9.63 -5.53 5.01
C PHE A 20 8.69 -5.16 6.17
N PRO A 21 7.71 -4.27 5.95
CA PRO A 21 6.77 -3.83 6.99
C PRO A 21 5.78 -4.90 7.45
N THR A 22 5.77 -6.07 6.82
CA THR A 22 4.85 -7.18 7.08
C THR A 22 5.52 -8.42 7.66
N LEU A 23 6.85 -8.49 7.66
CA LEU A 23 7.59 -9.65 8.16
C LEU A 23 7.94 -9.44 9.64
N ASP A 24 7.62 -10.41 10.49
CA ASP A 24 7.87 -10.39 11.94
C ASP A 24 7.42 -9.07 12.60
N SER A 25 6.25 -8.59 12.19
CA SER A 25 5.68 -7.32 12.61
C SER A 25 4.18 -7.44 12.87
N GLU A 26 3.65 -6.54 13.68
CA GLU A 26 2.24 -6.50 14.05
C GLU A 26 1.32 -5.86 12.99
N LEU A 27 1.85 -5.41 11.85
CA LEU A 27 1.09 -4.61 10.88
C LEU A 27 -0.21 -5.30 10.43
N LEU A 28 -0.12 -6.52 9.91
CA LEU A 28 -1.30 -7.23 9.37
C LEU A 28 -2.28 -7.66 10.48
N PRO A 29 -1.83 -8.21 11.63
CA PRO A 29 -2.72 -8.48 12.76
C PRO A 29 -3.47 -7.26 13.27
N VAL A 30 -2.79 -6.12 13.42
CA VAL A 30 -3.39 -4.86 13.88
C VAL A 30 -4.46 -4.37 12.90
N LEU A 31 -4.18 -4.37 11.60
CA LEU A 31 -5.16 -3.99 10.58
C LEU A 31 -6.40 -4.91 10.59
N LYS A 32 -6.21 -6.22 10.75
CA LYS A 32 -7.34 -7.16 10.92
C LYS A 32 -8.15 -6.86 12.18
N GLY A 33 -7.48 -6.56 13.30
CA GLY A 33 -8.12 -6.20 14.55
C GLY A 33 -8.99 -4.93 14.45
N PHE A 34 -8.61 -3.99 13.57
CA PHE A 34 -9.41 -2.80 13.24
C PHE A 34 -10.53 -3.06 12.23
N GLY A 35 -10.70 -4.29 11.74
CA GLY A 35 -11.72 -4.62 10.75
C GLY A 35 -11.41 -4.09 9.35
N VAL A 36 -10.14 -3.77 9.05
CA VAL A 36 -9.72 -3.35 7.71
C VAL A 36 -9.81 -4.55 6.76
N SER A 37 -10.48 -4.39 5.63
CA SER A 37 -10.57 -5.39 4.56
C SER A 37 -9.76 -5.01 3.30
N THR A 38 -9.58 -3.71 3.07
CA THR A 38 -8.92 -3.17 1.86
C THR A 38 -7.74 -2.29 2.28
N ILE A 39 -6.58 -2.49 1.65
CA ILE A 39 -5.36 -1.74 1.90
C ILE A 39 -4.96 -0.98 0.64
N VAL A 40 -4.85 0.34 0.76
CA VAL A 40 -4.22 1.21 -0.24
C VAL A 40 -2.74 1.31 0.10
N LEU A 41 -1.89 0.69 -0.70
CA LEU A 41 -0.45 0.62 -0.44
C LEU A 41 0.29 1.70 -1.25
N ALA A 42 1.05 2.54 -0.54
CA ALA A 42 1.86 3.62 -1.09
C ALA A 42 3.25 3.65 -0.44
N GLY A 43 4.21 4.31 -1.10
CA GLY A 43 5.56 4.54 -0.58
C GLY A 43 6.68 3.93 -1.43
N VAL A 44 7.85 3.77 -0.81
CA VAL A 44 9.09 3.36 -1.48
C VAL A 44 9.85 2.30 -0.66
N SER A 45 10.63 1.41 -1.28
CA SER A 45 10.80 1.25 -2.73
C SER A 45 9.85 0.21 -3.32
N LEU A 46 9.34 0.50 -4.52
CA LEU A 46 8.45 -0.39 -5.26
C LEU A 46 9.10 -1.76 -5.48
N ASN A 47 10.32 -1.75 -6.00
CA ASN A 47 11.09 -2.93 -6.37
C ASN A 47 11.68 -3.71 -5.18
N LEU A 48 11.33 -3.37 -3.94
CA LEU A 48 11.75 -4.12 -2.76
C LEU A 48 10.64 -4.19 -1.71
N ALA A 49 10.47 -3.14 -0.90
CA ALA A 49 9.59 -3.17 0.26
C ALA A 49 8.10 -3.27 -0.13
N ILE A 50 7.66 -2.49 -1.11
CA ILE A 50 6.25 -2.47 -1.54
C ILE A 50 5.86 -3.80 -2.19
N THR A 51 6.71 -4.38 -3.04
CA THR A 51 6.40 -5.67 -3.70
C THR A 51 6.26 -6.81 -2.69
N HIS A 52 7.16 -6.92 -1.70
CA HIS A 52 7.04 -7.93 -0.64
C HIS A 52 5.80 -7.68 0.22
N THR A 53 5.52 -6.42 0.54
CA THR A 53 4.32 -6.02 1.29
C THR A 53 3.04 -6.41 0.54
N ALA A 54 2.96 -6.10 -0.75
CA ALA A 54 1.83 -6.44 -1.61
C ALA A 54 1.54 -7.95 -1.59
N GLY A 55 2.58 -8.78 -1.76
CA GLY A 55 2.42 -10.23 -1.69
C GLY A 55 1.87 -10.71 -0.34
N HIS A 56 2.41 -10.20 0.77
CA HIS A 56 1.94 -10.55 2.11
C HIS A 56 0.51 -10.08 2.39
N VAL A 57 0.16 -8.86 1.95
CA VAL A 57 -1.19 -8.29 2.07
C VAL A 57 -2.21 -9.15 1.33
N THR A 58 -1.94 -9.47 0.06
CA THR A 58 -2.80 -10.34 -0.75
C THR A 58 -2.90 -11.74 -0.15
N GLN A 59 -1.77 -12.34 0.26
CA GLN A 59 -1.75 -13.66 0.89
C GLN A 59 -2.53 -13.69 2.22
N ALA A 60 -2.50 -12.60 2.97
CA ALA A 60 -3.25 -12.48 4.22
C ALA A 60 -4.76 -12.28 4.04
N GLY A 61 -5.23 -12.17 2.79
CA GLY A 61 -6.65 -12.09 2.41
C GLY A 61 -7.23 -10.67 2.37
N PHE A 62 -6.38 -9.64 2.37
CA PHE A 62 -6.84 -8.26 2.16
C PHE A 62 -7.01 -7.97 0.67
N GLU A 63 -7.96 -7.11 0.34
CA GLU A 63 -8.00 -6.48 -0.98
C GLU A 63 -6.87 -5.46 -1.09
N LEU A 64 -6.03 -5.61 -2.12
CA LEU A 64 -4.91 -4.71 -2.36
C LEU A 64 -5.25 -3.70 -3.47
N VAL A 65 -5.03 -2.43 -3.18
CA VAL A 65 -5.08 -1.32 -4.15
C VAL A 65 -3.74 -0.59 -4.14
N VAL A 66 -3.17 -0.33 -5.31
CA VAL A 66 -1.90 0.39 -5.45
C VAL A 66 -2.07 1.55 -6.45
N PRO A 67 -2.07 2.81 -5.99
CA PRO A 67 -1.97 3.97 -6.86
C PRO A 67 -0.55 4.06 -7.43
N ARG A 68 -0.42 3.97 -8.76
CA ARG A 68 0.89 3.92 -9.45
C ARG A 68 1.73 5.17 -9.18
N ASP A 69 1.06 6.31 -9.07
CA ASP A 69 1.60 7.64 -8.79
C ASP A 69 1.92 7.88 -7.30
N ALA A 70 1.65 6.90 -6.43
CA ALA A 70 1.98 6.95 -5.00
C ALA A 70 3.08 5.95 -4.59
N VAL A 71 3.69 5.26 -5.55
CA VAL A 71 4.80 4.34 -5.31
C VAL A 71 6.01 4.69 -6.18
N GLY A 72 7.21 4.43 -5.68
CA GLY A 72 8.44 4.77 -6.39
C GLY A 72 9.48 3.65 -6.33
N GLY A 73 10.03 3.27 -7.48
CA GLY A 73 11.14 2.32 -7.60
C GLY A 73 12.30 2.91 -8.41
N THR A 74 13.45 2.24 -8.40
CA THR A 74 14.62 2.64 -9.18
C THR A 74 15.24 1.43 -9.86
N PRO A 75 15.56 1.50 -11.17
CA PRO A 75 15.25 2.61 -12.09
C PRO A 75 13.75 2.70 -12.44
N LYS A 76 13.32 3.83 -13.04
CA LYS A 76 11.89 4.11 -13.31
C LYS A 76 11.28 3.10 -14.28
N ASP A 77 11.99 2.73 -15.33
CA ASP A 77 11.57 1.72 -16.30
C ASP A 77 11.37 0.34 -15.65
N TYR A 78 12.20 -0.04 -14.69
CA TYR A 78 12.00 -1.24 -13.89
C TYR A 78 10.79 -1.12 -12.96
N ALA A 79 10.56 0.05 -12.37
CA ALA A 79 9.38 0.30 -11.54
C ALA A 79 8.07 0.07 -12.32
N GLU A 80 7.98 0.59 -13.55
CA GLU A 80 6.81 0.34 -14.41
C GLU A 80 6.63 -1.15 -14.72
N GLN A 81 7.72 -1.87 -15.02
CA GLN A 81 7.66 -3.32 -15.24
C GLN A 81 7.16 -4.08 -14.01
N VAL A 82 7.60 -3.70 -12.80
CA VAL A 82 7.13 -4.30 -11.55
C VAL A 82 5.64 -4.05 -11.33
N LEU A 83 5.15 -2.83 -11.61
CA LEU A 83 3.71 -2.54 -11.55
C LEU A 83 2.93 -3.46 -12.49
N ASP A 84 3.32 -3.49 -13.77
CA ASP A 84 2.57 -4.16 -14.82
C ASP A 84 2.59 -5.68 -14.72
N ASN A 85 3.72 -6.26 -14.30
CA ASN A 85 3.95 -7.70 -14.39
C ASN A 85 3.96 -8.40 -13.03
N THR A 86 3.94 -7.66 -11.92
CA THR A 86 3.90 -8.24 -10.58
C THR A 86 2.72 -7.70 -9.79
N ILE A 87 2.65 -6.38 -9.60
CA ILE A 87 1.60 -5.80 -8.74
C ILE A 87 0.21 -5.99 -9.36
N ALA A 88 0.06 -5.89 -10.68
CA ALA A 88 -1.21 -6.11 -11.38
C ALA A 88 -1.81 -7.51 -11.13
N VAL A 89 -0.99 -8.51 -10.78
CA VAL A 89 -1.44 -9.87 -10.45
C VAL A 89 -1.85 -10.00 -8.98
N LEU A 90 -1.30 -9.15 -8.12
CA LEU A 90 -1.54 -9.18 -6.67
C LEU A 90 -2.72 -8.32 -6.22
N GLY A 91 -3.05 -7.26 -6.98
CA GLY A 91 -4.11 -6.32 -6.61
C GLY A 91 -4.46 -5.34 -7.71
N ARG A 92 -5.38 -4.42 -7.40
CA ARG A 92 -5.86 -3.40 -8.35
C ARG A 92 -4.87 -2.25 -8.47
N LEU A 93 -4.44 -1.95 -9.70
CA LEU A 93 -3.70 -0.73 -10.01
C LEU A 93 -4.66 0.43 -10.31
N THR A 94 -4.33 1.63 -9.82
CA THR A 94 -5.10 2.87 -10.06
C THR A 94 -4.19 4.10 -10.06
N THR A 95 -4.78 5.30 -9.99
CA THR A 95 -4.11 6.57 -9.70
C THR A 95 -4.78 7.24 -8.50
N ILE A 96 -4.07 8.16 -7.83
CA ILE A 96 -4.62 8.88 -6.67
C ILE A 96 -5.92 9.60 -7.02
N ASP A 97 -5.95 10.35 -8.13
CA ASP A 97 -7.15 11.09 -8.55
C ASP A 97 -8.37 10.18 -8.79
N LYS A 98 -8.16 8.99 -9.40
CA LYS A 98 -9.24 8.03 -9.62
C LYS A 98 -9.77 7.48 -8.30
N LEU A 99 -8.87 7.14 -7.38
CA LEU A 99 -9.23 6.64 -6.06
C LEU A 99 -10.02 7.67 -5.24
N ILE A 100 -9.62 8.94 -5.27
CA ILE A 100 -10.33 10.04 -4.62
C ILE A 100 -11.73 10.23 -5.23
N GLY A 101 -11.84 10.17 -6.56
CA GLY A 101 -13.11 10.24 -7.26
C GLY A 101 -14.09 9.15 -6.83
N GLU A 102 -13.62 7.91 -6.73
CA GLU A 102 -14.42 6.77 -6.27
C GLU A 102 -14.96 6.98 -4.85
N TRP A 103 -14.10 7.33 -3.88
CA TRP A 103 -14.54 7.57 -2.49
C TRP A 103 -15.49 8.74 -2.34
N THR A 104 -15.33 9.78 -3.15
CA THR A 104 -16.22 10.95 -3.10
C THR A 104 -17.59 10.62 -3.69
N SER A 105 -17.65 9.81 -4.75
CA SER A 105 -18.92 9.35 -5.33
C SER A 105 -19.71 8.45 -4.37
N VAL A 106 -19.05 7.49 -3.70
CA VAL A 106 -19.70 6.58 -2.73
C VAL A 106 -20.30 7.34 -1.54
N ARG A 107 -19.71 8.48 -1.16
CA ARG A 107 -20.23 9.35 -0.09
C ARG A 107 -21.42 10.20 -0.53
N SER A 108 -21.62 10.42 -1.83
CA SER A 108 -22.81 11.11 -2.35
C SER A 108 -24.03 10.20 -2.41
N ASP A 109 -23.81 8.88 -2.45
CA ASP A 109 -24.85 7.85 -2.56
C ASP A 109 -25.29 7.26 -1.20
N ARG A 110 -24.72 7.75 -0.08
CA ARG A 110 -25.13 7.43 1.30
C ARG A 110 -25.66 8.67 1.99
#